data_AF-A0A536WZE3-F1
#
_entry.id   AF-A0A536WZE3-F1
#
_cell.length_a   1.000
_cell.length_b   1.000
_cell.length_c   1.000
_cell.angle_alpha   90.00
_cell.angle_beta   90.00
_cell.angle_gamma   90.00
#
_symmetry.space_group_name_H-M   'P 1'
#
loop_
_entity.id
_entity.type
_entity.pdbx_description
1 polymer ?
#
loop_
_entity_poly.entity_id
_entity_poly.type
_entity_poly.pdbx_seq_one_letter_code
_entity_poly.pdbx_strand_id
1 'polypeptide(L)'
;MANRLRSSAGCSHMKVTDSERDPGALIDAFCDQVWLQDGLAATSLESYRRDLVSWARWLDHDAGKHLLSAARNDVEAFLAAQFRAKAKASSINRRLSSVRRFYRLHVMQGSIVADPTLRVKSPKLPRRLPKNL
;
A
#
# COMPACT_ATOMS: atom_id res chain seq x y z
N MET A 1 -32.39 -11.39 15.84
CA MET A 1 -32.24 -12.86 15.89
C MET A 1 -31.25 -13.24 14.80
N ALA A 2 -29.97 -13.29 15.15
CA ALA A 2 -29.24 -14.53 15.38
C ALA A 2 -28.74 -15.16 14.07
N ASN A 3 -27.45 -14.98 13.77
CA ASN A 3 -26.68 -16.14 13.38
C ASN A 3 -25.21 -16.00 13.82
N ARG A 4 -24.85 -16.78 14.84
CA ARG A 4 -23.49 -17.14 15.18
C ARG A 4 -22.99 -18.09 14.12
N LEU A 5 -21.81 -17.84 13.57
CA LEU A 5 -20.90 -18.93 13.21
C LEU A 5 -19.49 -18.55 13.66
N ARG A 6 -19.20 -19.00 14.88
CA ARG A 6 -17.86 -19.18 15.41
C ARG A 6 -17.51 -20.63 15.10
N SER A 7 -16.57 -20.87 14.20
CA SER A 7 -15.99 -22.18 13.88
C SER A 7 -14.47 -21.97 13.84
N SER A 8 -13.76 -22.28 14.92
CA SER A 8 -13.20 -23.60 15.27
C SER A 8 -11.88 -23.87 14.55
N ALA A 9 -10.83 -23.83 15.36
CA ALA A 9 -9.54 -24.51 15.26
C ALA A 9 -9.30 -25.40 14.02
N GLY A 10 -8.19 -25.12 13.34
CA GLY A 10 -7.52 -26.02 12.42
C GLY A 10 -6.05 -25.65 12.37
N CYS A 11 -5.25 -26.17 13.31
CA CYS A 11 -3.81 -26.25 13.13
C CYS A 11 -3.56 -27.41 12.15
N SER A 12 -3.20 -27.11 10.90
CA SER A 12 -2.79 -28.15 9.96
C SER A 12 -1.94 -27.56 8.82
N HIS A 13 -0.69 -28.00 8.77
CA HIS A 13 0.17 -28.04 7.57
C HIS A 13 0.53 -26.69 6.90
N MET A 14 1.63 -26.08 7.35
CA MET A 14 2.32 -24.96 6.68
C MET A 14 2.89 -25.41 5.32
N LYS A 15 2.06 -25.45 4.28
CA LYS A 15 2.56 -25.15 2.93
C LYS A 15 2.47 -23.64 2.80
N VAL A 16 3.61 -22.95 2.85
CA VAL A 16 3.68 -21.55 2.40
C VAL A 16 3.29 -21.58 0.94
N THR A 17 2.04 -21.22 0.66
CA THR A 17 1.50 -21.26 -0.68
C THR A 17 2.10 -20.08 -1.45
N ASP A 18 2.50 -20.30 -2.69
CA ASP A 18 2.96 -19.26 -3.61
C ASP A 18 2.00 -18.04 -3.65
N SER A 19 0.71 -18.29 -3.38
CA SER A 19 -0.36 -17.30 -3.25
C SER A 19 -0.19 -16.28 -2.12
N GLU A 20 0.53 -16.58 -1.03
CA GLU A 20 0.77 -15.63 0.07
C GLU A 20 1.79 -14.53 -0.30
N ARG A 21 2.52 -14.73 -1.42
CA ARG A 21 3.46 -13.76 -1.99
C ARG A 21 2.95 -13.15 -3.29
N ASP A 22 1.71 -13.42 -3.70
CA ASP A 22 1.12 -12.71 -4.82
C ASP A 22 0.77 -11.26 -4.40
N PRO A 23 1.28 -10.23 -5.10
CA PRO A 23 0.92 -8.85 -4.79
C PRO A 23 -0.58 -8.60 -4.95
N GLY A 24 -1.27 -9.31 -5.84
CA GLY A 24 -2.72 -9.20 -6.00
C GLY A 24 -3.48 -9.63 -4.75
N ALA A 25 -3.16 -10.81 -4.22
CA ALA A 25 -3.72 -11.38 -3.00
C ALA A 25 -3.46 -10.49 -1.77
N LEU A 26 -2.26 -9.93 -1.65
CA LEU A 26 -1.93 -9.00 -0.56
C LEU A 26 -2.77 -7.72 -0.61
N ILE A 27 -2.99 -7.18 -1.81
CA ILE A 27 -3.82 -5.99 -1.99
C ILE A 27 -5.30 -6.31 -1.72
N ASP A 28 -5.77 -7.49 -2.12
CA ASP A 28 -7.14 -7.94 -1.86
C ASP A 28 -7.40 -8.11 -0.36
N ALA A 29 -6.50 -8.81 0.35
CA ALA A 29 -6.54 -8.98 1.79
C ALA A 29 -6.50 -7.64 2.54
N PHE A 30 -5.70 -6.68 2.07
CA PHE A 30 -5.70 -5.32 2.59
C PHE A 30 -7.07 -4.64 2.43
N CYS A 31 -7.70 -4.74 1.25
CA CYS A 31 -9.00 -4.15 1.00
C CYS A 31 -10.09 -4.78 1.88
N ASP A 32 -10.08 -6.11 2.06
CA ASP A 32 -10.99 -6.83 2.95
C ASP A 32 -10.84 -6.38 4.40
N GLN A 33 -9.59 -6.29 4.90
CA GLN A 33 -9.33 -5.81 6.26
C GLN A 33 -9.78 -4.38 6.49
N VAL A 34 -9.47 -3.46 5.56
CA VAL A 34 -9.90 -2.05 5.70
C VAL A 34 -11.42 -1.93 5.62
N TRP A 35 -12.07 -2.73 4.78
CA TRP A 35 -13.53 -2.78 4.72
C TRP A 35 -14.12 -3.27 6.05
N LEU A 36 -13.58 -4.34 6.62
CA LEU A 36 -14.03 -4.91 7.88
C LEU A 36 -13.85 -3.95 9.07
N GLN A 37 -12.74 -3.19 9.10
CA GLN A 37 -12.43 -2.28 10.20
C GLN A 37 -13.18 -0.95 10.12
N ASP A 38 -13.24 -0.35 8.92
CA ASP A 38 -13.68 1.04 8.74
C ASP A 38 -15.01 1.17 8.00
N GLY A 39 -15.55 0.08 7.44
CA GLY A 39 -16.79 0.09 6.67
C GLY A 39 -16.73 1.00 5.43
N LEU A 40 -15.54 1.16 4.83
CA LEU A 40 -15.34 2.10 3.73
C LEU A 40 -16.21 1.77 2.51
N ALA A 41 -16.68 2.82 1.84
CA ALA A 41 -17.39 2.70 0.57
C ALA A 41 -16.50 2.07 -0.52
N ALA A 42 -17.13 1.34 -1.46
CA ALA A 42 -16.46 0.64 -2.55
C ALA A 42 -15.54 1.56 -3.40
N THR A 43 -15.90 2.82 -3.57
CA THR A 43 -15.09 3.82 -4.31
C THR A 43 -13.76 4.14 -3.62
N SER A 44 -13.74 4.12 -2.28
CA SER A 44 -12.53 4.32 -1.50
C SER A 44 -11.63 3.09 -1.58
N LEU A 45 -12.19 1.89 -1.45
CA LEU A 45 -11.47 0.63 -1.60
C LEU A 45 -10.83 0.51 -2.99
N GLU A 46 -11.57 0.85 -4.04
CA GLU A 46 -11.05 0.81 -5.41
C GLU A 46 -9.92 1.83 -5.64
N SER A 47 -10.02 3.01 -5.00
CA SER A 47 -8.94 3.99 -5.03
C SER A 47 -7.66 3.45 -4.38
N TYR A 48 -7.77 2.80 -3.21
CA TYR A 48 -6.65 2.14 -2.58
C TYR A 48 -6.07 1.04 -3.45
N ARG A 49 -6.91 0.16 -4.02
CA ARG A 49 -6.49 -0.94 -4.89
C ARG A 49 -5.68 -0.42 -6.07
N ARG A 50 -6.20 0.59 -6.78
CA ARG A 50 -5.51 1.20 -7.94
C ARG A 50 -4.15 1.80 -7.55
N ASP A 51 -4.09 2.51 -6.43
CA ASP A 51 -2.85 3.12 -5.96
C ASP A 51 -1.82 2.05 -5.55
N LEU A 52 -2.23 0.97 -4.88
CA LEU A 52 -1.36 -0.14 -4.48
C LEU A 52 -0.92 -1.01 -5.66
N VAL A 53 -1.78 -1.26 -6.64
CA VAL A 53 -1.41 -1.96 -7.88
C VAL A 53 -0.36 -1.16 -8.65
N SER A 54 -0.50 0.16 -8.72
CA SER A 54 0.50 1.03 -9.36
C SER A 54 1.84 0.97 -8.64
N TRP A 55 1.84 0.85 -7.31
CA TRP A 55 3.05 0.70 -6.50
C TRP A 55 3.70 -0.67 -6.70
N ALA A 56 2.91 -1.75 -6.66
CA ALA A 56 3.38 -3.12 -6.88
C ALA A 56 4.06 -3.28 -8.25
N ARG A 57 3.44 -2.77 -9.31
CA ARG A 57 4.00 -2.80 -10.67
C ARG A 57 5.30 -2.01 -10.78
N TRP A 58 5.38 -0.87 -10.11
CA TRP A 58 6.60 -0.07 -10.14
C TRP A 58 7.74 -0.77 -9.38
N LEU A 59 7.46 -1.38 -8.23
CA LEU A 59 8.45 -2.16 -7.49
C LEU A 59 8.98 -3.34 -8.30
N ASP A 60 8.09 -4.06 -8.97
CA ASP A 60 8.45 -5.19 -9.84
C ASP A 60 9.37 -4.73 -10.98
N HIS A 61 8.95 -3.70 -11.72
CA HIS A 61 9.64 -3.26 -12.92
C HIS A 61 10.93 -2.45 -12.66
N ASP A 62 10.91 -1.52 -11.69
CA ASP A 62 11.98 -0.55 -11.46
C ASP A 62 12.96 -1.01 -10.37
N ALA A 63 12.44 -1.66 -9.32
CA ALA A 63 13.23 -2.09 -8.18
C ALA A 63 13.53 -3.60 -8.16
N GLY A 64 12.87 -4.40 -9.00
CA GLY A 64 12.96 -5.87 -8.97
C GLY A 64 12.54 -6.46 -7.62
N LYS A 65 11.59 -5.82 -6.92
CA LYS A 65 11.23 -6.14 -5.53
C LYS A 65 9.77 -6.48 -5.38
N HIS A 66 9.51 -7.35 -4.42
CA HIS A 66 8.16 -7.67 -3.99
C HIS A 66 7.59 -6.60 -3.03
N LEU A 67 6.25 -6.53 -2.94
CA LEU A 67 5.52 -5.57 -2.11
C LEU A 67 5.98 -5.57 -0.65
N LEU A 68 6.24 -6.75 -0.08
CA LEU A 68 6.69 -6.90 1.31
C LEU A 68 8.21 -6.69 1.51
N SER A 69 8.98 -6.63 0.43
CA SER A 69 10.44 -6.46 0.46
C SER A 69 10.88 -5.02 0.18
N ALA A 70 9.92 -4.09 0.06
CA ALA A 70 10.22 -2.71 -0.23
C ALA A 70 10.97 -2.03 0.92
N ALA A 71 11.96 -1.23 0.57
CA ALA A 71 12.69 -0.37 1.47
C ALA A 71 12.29 1.09 1.27
N ARG A 72 12.73 1.93 2.20
CA ARG A 72 12.51 3.38 2.15
C ARG A 72 12.95 4.02 0.84
N ASN A 73 14.13 3.62 0.35
CA ASN A 73 14.70 4.17 -0.88
C ASN A 73 13.81 3.88 -2.09
N ASP A 74 13.11 2.74 -2.11
CA ASP A 74 12.18 2.38 -3.17
C ASP A 74 10.95 3.30 -3.16
N VAL A 75 10.44 3.63 -1.97
CA VAL A 75 9.32 4.58 -1.83
C VAL A 75 9.74 5.97 -2.30
N GLU A 76 10.92 6.44 -1.91
CA GLU A 76 11.45 7.74 -2.33
C GLU A 76 11.69 7.80 -3.84
N ALA A 77 12.25 6.73 -4.42
CA ALA A 77 12.46 6.59 -5.86
C ALA A 77 11.14 6.59 -6.64
N PHE A 78 10.11 5.89 -6.14
CA PHE A 78 8.78 5.92 -6.76
C PHE A 78 8.16 7.31 -6.73
N LEU A 79 8.21 8.01 -5.59
CA LEU A 79 7.71 9.38 -5.52
C LEU A 79 8.45 10.29 -6.51
N ALA A 80 9.78 10.17 -6.62
CA ALA A 80 10.57 10.91 -7.59
C ALA A 80 10.18 10.57 -9.04
N ALA A 81 9.93 9.29 -9.35
CA ALA A 81 9.45 8.85 -10.66
C ALA A 81 8.07 9.46 -10.98
N GLN A 82 7.16 9.53 -10.00
CA GLN A 82 5.85 10.18 -10.18
C GLN A 82 5.96 11.68 -10.43
N PHE A 83 6.93 12.37 -9.79
CA PHE A 83 7.21 13.77 -10.10
C PHE A 83 7.73 13.97 -11.52
N ARG A 84 8.66 13.12 -11.95
CA ARG A 84 9.22 13.15 -13.32
C ARG A 84 8.13 12.88 -14.36
N ALA A 85 7.18 12.02 -14.04
CA ALA A 85 5.98 11.76 -14.83
C ALA A 85 4.91 12.87 -14.77
N LYS A 86 5.22 14.02 -14.15
CA LYS A 86 4.33 15.19 -13.99
C LYS A 86 3.00 14.87 -13.30
N ALA A 87 2.97 13.85 -12.44
CA ALA A 87 1.77 13.56 -11.65
C ALA A 87 1.44 14.72 -10.71
N LYS A 88 0.15 15.04 -10.56
CA LYS A 88 -0.30 16.05 -9.61
C LYS A 88 0.11 15.65 -8.20
N ALA A 89 0.64 16.60 -7.43
CA ALA A 89 1.09 16.32 -6.08
C ALA A 89 -0.04 15.84 -5.14
N SER A 90 -1.30 16.19 -5.39
CA SER A 90 -2.45 15.58 -4.69
C SER A 90 -2.58 14.07 -4.95
N SER A 91 -2.32 13.63 -6.19
CA SER A 91 -2.30 12.21 -6.57
C SER A 91 -1.12 11.48 -5.93
N ILE A 92 0.05 12.11 -5.90
CA ILE A 92 1.25 11.56 -5.25
C ILE A 92 1.02 11.41 -3.73
N ASN A 93 0.43 12.42 -3.08
CA ASN A 93 0.08 12.34 -1.67
C ASN A 93 -0.99 11.26 -1.39
N ARG A 94 -2.01 11.14 -2.23
CA ARG A 94 -3.03 10.08 -2.10
C ARG A 94 -2.38 8.69 -2.17
N ARG A 95 -1.53 8.46 -3.18
CA ARG A 95 -0.78 7.20 -3.32
C ARG A 95 0.09 6.91 -2.10
N LEU A 96 0.83 7.91 -1.62
CA LEU A 96 1.67 7.75 -0.42
C LEU A 96 0.83 7.42 0.82
N SER A 97 -0.36 7.99 0.97
CA SER A 97 -1.29 7.64 2.05
C SER A 97 -1.78 6.19 1.93
N SER A 98 -2.10 5.72 0.72
CA SER A 98 -2.46 4.33 0.45
C SER A 98 -1.34 3.37 0.85
N VAL A 99 -0.11 3.66 0.40
CA VAL A 99 1.09 2.87 0.69
C VAL A 99 1.40 2.86 2.20
N ARG A 100 1.29 4.00 2.89
CA ARG A 100 1.43 4.10 4.35
C ARG A 100 0.44 3.20 5.09
N ARG A 101 -0.84 3.25 4.70
CA ARG A 101 -1.87 2.45 5.36
C ARG A 101 -1.62 0.96 5.19
N PHE A 102 -1.21 0.55 3.99
CA PHE A 102 -0.84 -0.83 3.67
C PHE A 102 0.29 -1.35 4.57
N TYR A 103 1.43 -0.64 4.62
CA TYR A 103 2.57 -1.09 5.42
C TYR A 103 2.31 -1.05 6.92
N ARG A 104 1.54 -0.07 7.41
CA ARG A 104 1.13 -0.05 8.83
C ARG A 104 0.33 -1.29 9.21
N LEU A 105 -0.60 -1.74 8.36
CA LEU A 105 -1.35 -2.96 8.62
C LEU A 105 -0.45 -4.21 8.61
N HIS A 106 0.52 -4.28 7.70
CA HIS A 106 1.47 -5.40 7.66
C HIS A 106 2.46 -5.41 8.82
N VAL A 107 2.86 -4.24 9.34
CA VAL A 107 3.63 -4.17 10.60
C VAL A 107 2.79 -4.65 11.77
N MET A 108 1.53 -4.20 11.86
CA MET A 108 0.61 -4.62 12.93
C MET A 108 0.33 -6.13 12.92
N GLN A 109 0.34 -6.75 11.73
CA GLN A 109 0.17 -8.20 11.55
C GLN A 109 1.46 -8.99 11.72
N GLY A 110 2.62 -8.33 11.86
CA GLY A 110 3.92 -8.99 11.96
C GLY A 110 4.45 -9.54 10.63
N SER A 111 3.83 -9.21 9.49
CA SER A 111 4.30 -9.63 8.16
C SER A 111 5.61 -8.93 7.75
N ILE A 112 5.84 -7.72 8.25
CA ILE A 112 7.08 -6.96 8.05
C ILE A 112 7.55 -6.38 9.37
N VAL A 113 8.87 -6.27 9.55
CA VAL A 113 9.49 -5.80 10.81
C VAL A 113 9.46 -4.28 10.93
N ALA A 114 9.61 -3.57 9.80
CA ALA A 114 9.72 -2.12 9.79
C ALA A 114 8.89 -1.52 8.65
N ASP A 115 8.21 -0.42 8.94
CA ASP A 115 7.46 0.33 7.94
C ASP A 115 8.43 1.16 7.06
N PRO A 116 8.46 0.93 5.73
CA PRO A 116 9.38 1.63 4.81
C PRO A 116 8.98 3.10 4.58
N THR A 117 7.81 3.53 5.04
CA THR A 117 7.24 4.86 4.80
C THR A 117 7.41 5.84 5.97
N LEU A 118 7.81 5.37 7.16
CA LEU A 118 7.86 6.13 8.42
C LEU A 118 8.64 7.43 8.30
N ARG A 119 9.77 7.41 7.60
CA ARG A 119 10.64 8.57 7.42
C ARG A 119 10.51 9.20 6.02
N VAL A 120 9.65 8.68 5.16
CA VAL A 120 9.43 9.24 3.83
C VAL A 120 8.67 10.55 3.98
N LYS A 121 9.28 11.65 3.53
CA LYS A 121 8.61 12.95 3.53
C LYS A 121 7.61 12.97 2.39
N SER A 122 6.36 13.30 2.71
CA SER A 122 5.40 13.67 1.68
C SER A 122 6.00 14.83 0.88
N PRO A 123 5.94 14.79 -0.45
CA PRO A 123 6.44 15.89 -1.23
C PRO A 123 5.56 17.11 -0.94
N LYS A 124 6.16 18.10 -0.27
CA LYS A 124 5.54 19.41 -0.15
C LYS A 124 5.52 19.96 -1.55
N LEU A 125 4.34 20.28 -2.09
CA LEU A 125 4.27 21.10 -3.28
C LEU A 125 5.17 22.31 -3.02
N PRO A 126 6.13 22.65 -3.89
CA PRO A 126 6.56 24.03 -3.92
C PRO A 126 5.29 24.83 -4.19
N ARG A 127 4.82 25.56 -3.17
CA ARG A 127 3.88 26.66 -3.36
C ARG A 127 4.46 27.46 -4.53
N ARG A 128 3.66 27.63 -5.60
CA ARG A 128 4.01 28.31 -6.85
C ARG A 128 5.15 29.30 -6.60
N LEU A 129 6.29 29.12 -7.26
CA LEU A 129 7.28 30.20 -7.31
C LEU A 129 6.53 31.45 -7.80
N PRO A 130 6.71 32.61 -7.13
CA PRO A 130 6.02 33.82 -7.52
C PRO A 130 6.45 34.18 -8.96
N LYS A 131 5.46 34.55 -9.77
CA LYS A 131 5.71 35.11 -11.09
C LYS A 131 6.32 36.50 -10.89
N ASN A 132 7.60 36.62 -11.19
CA ASN A 132 8.29 37.88 -11.40
C ASN A 132 9.49 37.51 -12.30
N LEU A 133 9.70 38.07 -13.48
CA LEU A 133 9.16 39.26 -14.16
C LEU A 133 9.06 38.93 -15.66
#